data_AF-A0AAV5XVS0-F1
#
_entry.id   AF-A0AAV5XVS0-F1
#
_cell.length_a   1.000
_cell.length_b   1.000
_cell.length_c   1.000
_cell.angle_alpha   90.00
_cell.angle_beta   90.00
_cell.angle_gamma   90.00
#
_symmetry.space_group_name_H-M   'P 1'
#
loop_
_entity.id
_entity.type
_entity.pdbx_description
1 polymer ?
#
loop_
_entity_poly.entity_id
_entity_poly.type
_entity_poly.pdbx_seq_one_letter_code
_entity_poly.pdbx_strand_id
1 'polypeptide(L)'
;MREVEIEPTFEAWQGAARALLREGVPPAEVEWREAAPGLVSGTGPGAFSPAVARVPRQFLDLARQVAGHRDPARWRLLYEILWRLVHENRDLLKSGSDGQVRRLFALAGQARRAAYREELEEMQRVEEAGPGAAPFVPASASLAEVGQAATRCTGCDLYRLATQTVFGRGPADARIALVGEQPGDQEDLQGAPFVGPAGEVLDRALEEVGLPRERLYVTNAVKHFKFVQRGKRRIHQTPRLSEIAACRPWLEAELGVIKPEIVVGLGATAARALLGPDFRLMKEHGRFTATRWAPKTMATLHPSAVLRGEDEAAQAQLYRMLVEDLRLVAQAA
;
A
#
# COMPACT_ATOMS: atom_id res chain seq x y z
N MET A 1 -25.01 -27.59 17.46
CA MET A 1 -24.06 -26.57 16.95
C MET A 1 -23.47 -27.14 15.67
N ARG A 2 -23.51 -26.42 14.57
CA ARG A 2 -22.90 -26.78 13.29
C ARG A 2 -21.42 -26.46 13.36
N GLU A 3 -20.59 -27.47 13.22
CA GLU A 3 -19.16 -27.29 13.11
C GLU A 3 -18.79 -26.84 11.69
N VAL A 4 -17.96 -25.81 11.60
CA VAL A 4 -17.46 -25.24 10.36
C VAL A 4 -15.95 -25.19 10.44
N GLU A 5 -15.33 -26.11 9.70
CA GLU A 5 -13.89 -26.21 9.58
C GLU A 5 -13.40 -25.37 8.39
N ILE A 6 -12.38 -24.56 8.62
CA ILE A 6 -11.80 -23.68 7.60
C ILE A 6 -10.27 -23.74 7.62
N GLU A 7 -9.65 -23.52 6.47
CA GLU A 7 -8.28 -23.02 6.47
C GLU A 7 -8.24 -21.66 7.19
N PRO A 8 -7.18 -21.33 7.95
CA PRO A 8 -7.09 -20.10 8.72
C PRO A 8 -6.81 -18.86 7.84
N THR A 9 -7.55 -18.71 6.74
CA THR A 9 -7.47 -17.60 5.80
C THR A 9 -8.77 -16.79 5.80
N PHE A 10 -8.66 -15.50 5.46
CA PHE A 10 -9.84 -14.64 5.34
C PHE A 10 -10.79 -15.14 4.25
N GLU A 11 -10.26 -15.63 3.14
CA GLU A 11 -11.01 -16.12 1.98
C GLU A 11 -11.83 -17.36 2.32
N ALA A 12 -11.24 -18.34 3.03
CA ALA A 12 -11.94 -19.53 3.48
C ALA A 12 -13.07 -19.17 4.47
N TRP A 13 -12.76 -18.32 5.45
CA TRP A 13 -13.76 -17.79 6.38
C TRP A 13 -14.88 -17.04 5.65
N GLN A 14 -14.54 -16.15 4.69
CA GLN A 14 -15.53 -15.38 3.94
C GLN A 14 -16.46 -16.29 3.13
N GLY A 15 -15.93 -17.35 2.53
CA GLY A 15 -16.72 -18.36 1.82
C GLY A 15 -17.74 -19.03 2.74
N ALA A 16 -17.26 -19.58 3.86
CA ALA A 16 -18.10 -20.23 4.87
C ALA A 16 -19.14 -19.27 5.49
N ALA A 17 -18.72 -18.06 5.89
CA ALA A 17 -19.60 -17.06 6.49
C ALA A 17 -20.74 -16.65 5.54
N ARG A 18 -20.46 -16.53 4.23
CA ARG A 18 -21.49 -16.26 3.22
C ARG A 18 -22.47 -17.41 3.06
N ALA A 19 -22.01 -18.66 3.14
CA ALA A 19 -22.89 -19.82 3.10
C ALA A 19 -23.84 -19.80 4.30
N LEU A 20 -23.31 -19.65 5.52
CA LEU A 20 -24.10 -19.59 6.75
C LEU A 20 -25.11 -18.43 6.75
N LEU A 21 -24.72 -17.24 6.29
CA LEU A 21 -25.65 -16.11 6.16
C LEU A 21 -26.81 -16.40 5.19
N ARG A 22 -26.55 -17.06 4.05
CA ARG A 22 -27.61 -17.43 3.10
C ARG A 22 -28.57 -18.45 3.67
N GLU A 23 -28.05 -19.36 4.50
CA GLU A 23 -28.83 -20.39 5.18
C GLU A 23 -29.53 -19.85 6.45
N GLY A 24 -29.29 -18.58 6.83
CA GLY A 24 -29.91 -17.97 8.00
C GLY A 24 -29.46 -18.56 9.34
N VAL A 25 -28.26 -19.15 9.40
CA VAL A 25 -27.76 -19.82 10.61
C VAL A 25 -27.23 -18.78 11.62
N PRO A 26 -27.83 -18.62 12.81
CA PRO A 26 -27.39 -17.61 13.76
C PRO A 26 -26.03 -17.98 14.39
N PRO A 27 -25.22 -16.99 14.84
CA PRO A 27 -23.88 -17.26 15.39
C PRO A 27 -23.86 -18.21 16.60
N ALA A 28 -24.95 -18.27 17.39
CA ALA A 28 -25.06 -19.18 18.52
C ALA A 28 -25.07 -20.66 18.12
N GLU A 29 -25.40 -20.96 16.87
CA GLU A 29 -25.46 -22.31 16.33
C GLU A 29 -24.18 -22.71 15.60
N VAL A 30 -23.16 -21.86 15.51
CA VAL A 30 -21.95 -22.11 14.72
C VAL A 30 -20.73 -22.29 15.62
N GLU A 31 -20.00 -23.38 15.42
CA GLU A 31 -18.68 -23.60 16.00
C GLU A 31 -17.62 -23.51 14.89
N TRP A 32 -16.60 -22.67 15.08
CA TRP A 32 -15.52 -22.50 14.12
C TRP A 32 -14.31 -23.34 14.54
N ARG A 33 -13.77 -24.15 13.62
CA ARG A 33 -12.52 -24.90 13.80
C ARG A 33 -11.55 -24.61 12.66
N GLU A 34 -10.26 -24.62 12.97
CA GLU A 34 -9.20 -24.49 11.96
C GLU A 34 -8.75 -25.88 11.53
N ALA A 35 -8.71 -26.11 10.22
CA ALA A 35 -8.19 -27.34 9.64
C ALA A 35 -6.68 -27.48 9.91
N ALA A 36 -6.23 -28.71 10.15
CA ALA A 36 -4.80 -29.01 10.19
C ALA A 36 -4.16 -28.79 8.81
N PRO A 37 -2.91 -28.29 8.73
CA PRO A 37 -2.23 -28.12 7.44
C PRO A 37 -2.16 -29.46 6.68
N GLY A 38 -2.79 -29.53 5.49
CA GLY A 38 -2.69 -30.68 4.59
C GLY A 38 -3.91 -31.61 4.50
N LEU A 39 -5.02 -31.33 5.20
CA LEU A 39 -6.31 -31.98 4.94
C LEU A 39 -7.38 -30.94 4.62
N VAL A 40 -7.76 -30.83 3.35
CA VAL A 40 -9.02 -30.16 2.98
C VAL A 40 -9.73 -30.95 1.90
N SER A 41 -10.87 -31.53 2.27
CA SER A 41 -11.90 -31.95 1.31
C SER A 41 -12.66 -30.70 0.85
N GLY A 42 -12.42 -30.29 -0.39
CA GLY A 42 -13.03 -29.12 -0.98
C GLY A 42 -14.54 -29.28 -1.13
N THR A 43 -15.28 -28.26 -0.69
CA THR A 43 -16.63 -27.99 -1.21
C THR A 43 -16.48 -26.96 -2.34
N GLY A 44 -16.75 -27.41 -3.57
CA GLY A 44 -16.60 -26.60 -4.76
C GLY A 44 -17.57 -25.40 -4.82
N PRO A 45 -17.33 -24.44 -5.73
CA PRO A 45 -18.15 -23.24 -5.84
C PRO A 45 -19.54 -23.55 -6.39
N GLY A 46 -20.54 -23.58 -5.50
CA GLY A 46 -21.95 -23.62 -5.87
C GLY A 46 -22.41 -22.30 -6.49
N ALA A 47 -23.21 -22.40 -7.56
CA ALA A 47 -23.69 -21.29 -8.37
C ALA A 47 -24.44 -20.19 -7.59
N PHE A 48 -24.35 -18.96 -8.12
CA PHE A 48 -24.74 -17.70 -7.50
C PHE A 48 -26.20 -17.30 -7.79
N SER A 49 -26.86 -16.68 -6.80
CA SER A 49 -28.05 -15.83 -7.02
C SER A 49 -28.10 -14.70 -5.96
N PRO A 50 -28.58 -13.48 -6.28
CA PRO A 50 -28.17 -12.26 -5.59
C PRO A 50 -29.24 -11.69 -4.65
N ALA A 51 -28.93 -11.70 -3.35
CA ALA A 51 -29.41 -10.72 -2.37
C ALA A 51 -28.34 -10.60 -1.28
N VAL A 52 -27.15 -10.12 -1.64
CA VAL A 52 -26.06 -9.93 -0.67
C VAL A 52 -26.30 -8.60 0.02
N ALA A 53 -26.63 -8.64 1.31
CA ALA A 53 -26.62 -7.46 2.15
C ALA A 53 -25.30 -6.69 1.96
N ARG A 54 -25.37 -5.39 1.69
CA ARG A 54 -24.19 -4.55 1.39
C ARG A 54 -23.40 -4.32 2.69
N VAL A 55 -22.40 -5.18 2.92
CA VAL A 55 -21.48 -5.10 4.06
C VAL A 55 -20.54 -3.90 3.90
N PRO A 56 -20.31 -3.08 4.94
CA PRO A 56 -19.38 -1.95 4.87
C PRO A 56 -17.95 -2.39 4.53
N ARG A 57 -17.27 -1.63 3.66
CA ARG A 57 -15.86 -1.88 3.29
C ARG A 57 -14.95 -1.90 4.52
N GLN A 58 -15.19 -1.00 5.47
CA GLN A 58 -14.45 -0.93 6.74
C GLN A 58 -14.48 -2.27 7.50
N PHE A 59 -15.62 -2.97 7.53
CA PHE A 59 -15.70 -4.28 8.17
C PHE A 59 -14.78 -5.29 7.47
N LEU A 60 -14.81 -5.33 6.13
CA LEU A 60 -13.97 -6.26 5.36
C LEU A 60 -12.48 -5.99 5.60
N ASP A 61 -12.08 -4.73 5.73
CA ASP A 61 -10.69 -4.36 6.00
C ASP A 61 -10.27 -4.75 7.43
N LEU A 62 -11.13 -4.56 8.43
CA LEU A 62 -10.90 -5.04 9.80
C LEU A 62 -10.86 -6.57 9.87
N ALA A 63 -11.75 -7.25 9.16
CA ALA A 63 -11.83 -8.71 9.14
C ALA A 63 -10.58 -9.34 8.54
N ARG A 64 -10.01 -8.75 7.46
CA ARG A 64 -8.71 -9.19 6.92
C ARG A 64 -7.57 -9.02 7.92
N GLN A 65 -7.54 -7.91 8.67
CA GLN A 65 -6.52 -7.70 9.70
C GLN A 65 -6.64 -8.73 10.84
N VAL A 66 -7.88 -8.98 11.28
CA VAL A 66 -8.15 -9.91 12.38
C VAL A 66 -7.93 -11.36 11.97
N ALA A 67 -8.15 -11.74 10.72
CA ALA A 67 -7.91 -13.10 10.21
C ALA A 67 -6.50 -13.61 10.54
N GLY A 68 -5.48 -12.75 10.46
CA GLY A 68 -4.09 -13.07 10.81
C GLY A 68 -3.76 -13.06 12.30
N HIS A 69 -4.71 -12.78 13.19
CA HIS A 69 -4.49 -12.78 14.64
C HIS A 69 -4.50 -14.22 15.22
N ARG A 70 -3.81 -14.46 16.34
CA ARG A 70 -3.77 -15.79 17.00
C ARG A 70 -4.94 -16.05 17.97
N ASP A 71 -5.95 -15.19 17.99
CA ASP A 71 -7.08 -15.35 18.93
C ASP A 71 -7.99 -16.47 18.40
N PRO A 72 -8.24 -17.56 19.17
CA PRO A 72 -9.02 -18.69 18.69
C PRO A 72 -10.50 -18.33 18.46
N ALA A 73 -11.02 -17.31 19.14
CA ALA A 73 -12.39 -16.84 18.99
C ALA A 73 -12.55 -15.76 17.90
N ARG A 74 -11.50 -15.45 17.13
CA ARG A 74 -11.55 -14.42 16.09
C ARG A 74 -12.60 -14.72 15.01
N TRP A 75 -12.68 -15.96 14.52
CA TRP A 75 -13.63 -16.34 13.47
C TRP A 75 -15.08 -16.22 13.91
N ARG A 76 -15.35 -16.64 15.16
CA ARG A 76 -16.63 -16.44 15.83
C ARG A 76 -16.97 -14.96 15.95
N LEU A 77 -16.06 -14.14 16.46
CA LEU A 77 -16.27 -12.69 16.59
C LEU A 77 -16.57 -12.03 15.23
N LEU A 78 -15.82 -12.37 14.18
CA LEU A 78 -16.06 -11.85 12.84
C LEU A 78 -17.45 -12.24 12.33
N TYR A 79 -17.87 -13.48 12.55
CA TYR A 79 -19.20 -13.94 12.14
C TYR A 79 -20.33 -13.27 12.94
N GLU A 80 -20.17 -13.12 14.25
CA GLU A 80 -21.11 -12.40 15.12
C GLU A 80 -21.31 -10.96 14.65
N ILE A 81 -20.22 -10.21 14.39
CA ILE A 81 -20.33 -8.83 13.92
C ILE A 81 -20.93 -8.76 12.51
N LEU A 82 -20.55 -9.67 11.62
CA LEU A 82 -21.13 -9.75 10.28
C LEU A 82 -22.65 -10.01 10.34
N TRP A 83 -23.09 -10.94 11.18
CA TRP A 83 -24.50 -11.23 11.38
C TRP A 83 -25.27 -9.99 11.81
N ARG A 84 -24.75 -9.27 12.81
CA ARG A 84 -25.37 -8.05 13.35
C ARG A 84 -25.37 -6.89 12.35
N LEU A 85 -24.32 -6.76 11.53
CA LEU A 85 -24.27 -5.78 10.44
C LEU A 85 -25.35 -6.03 9.38
N VAL A 86 -25.71 -7.29 9.15
CA VAL A 86 -26.71 -7.69 8.15
C VAL A 86 -28.14 -7.61 8.71
N HIS A 87 -28.36 -8.07 9.95
CA HIS A 87 -29.70 -8.27 10.50
C HIS A 87 -30.14 -7.19 11.51
N GLU A 88 -29.21 -6.47 12.15
CA GLU A 88 -29.54 -5.53 13.24
C GLU A 88 -29.27 -4.07 12.84
N ASN A 89 -27.99 -3.73 12.63
CA ASN A 89 -27.56 -2.35 12.46
C ASN A 89 -26.40 -2.25 11.45
N ARG A 90 -26.67 -1.63 10.30
CA ARG A 90 -25.67 -1.42 9.24
C ARG A 90 -24.57 -0.44 9.65
N ASP A 91 -24.85 0.43 10.61
CA ASP A 91 -23.92 1.41 11.18
C ASP A 91 -23.27 0.93 12.49
N LEU A 92 -23.34 -0.37 12.81
CA LEU A 92 -22.81 -0.94 14.04
C LEU A 92 -21.35 -0.53 14.34
N LEU A 93 -20.51 -0.42 13.29
CA LEU A 93 -19.10 -0.02 13.44
C LEU A 93 -18.89 1.42 13.93
N LYS A 94 -19.92 2.27 13.85
CA LYS A 94 -19.88 3.64 14.39
C LYS A 94 -20.15 3.67 15.91
N SER A 95 -20.64 2.57 16.50
CA SER A 95 -20.94 2.48 17.92
C SER A 95 -19.69 2.15 18.75
N GLY A 96 -19.10 3.18 19.37
CA GLY A 96 -17.91 3.02 20.22
C GLY A 96 -18.15 2.33 21.56
N SER A 97 -19.40 2.20 22.01
CA SER A 97 -19.76 1.54 23.28
C SER A 97 -19.90 0.02 23.15
N ASP A 98 -20.14 -0.48 21.93
CA ASP A 98 -20.36 -1.90 21.68
C ASP A 98 -19.12 -2.74 22.00
N GLY A 99 -19.28 -3.78 22.83
CA GLY A 99 -18.18 -4.62 23.32
C GLY A 99 -17.52 -5.45 22.22
N GLN A 100 -18.30 -6.01 21.29
CA GLN A 100 -17.78 -6.81 20.17
C GLN A 100 -17.05 -5.92 19.17
N VAL A 101 -17.60 -4.74 18.86
CA VAL A 101 -16.94 -3.76 17.99
C VAL A 101 -15.61 -3.30 18.61
N ARG A 102 -15.57 -2.96 19.91
CA ARG A 102 -14.32 -2.61 20.60
C ARG A 102 -13.29 -3.74 20.54
N ARG A 103 -13.73 -4.99 20.74
CA ARG A 103 -12.86 -6.17 20.62
C ARG A 103 -12.32 -6.35 19.21
N LEU A 104 -13.14 -6.16 18.18
CA LEU A 104 -12.73 -6.22 16.77
C LEU A 104 -11.61 -5.21 16.48
N PHE A 105 -11.80 -3.95 16.88
CA PHE A 105 -10.77 -2.91 16.71
C PHE A 105 -9.49 -3.21 17.50
N ALA A 106 -9.62 -3.77 18.71
CA ALA A 106 -8.47 -4.15 19.53
C ALA A 106 -7.64 -5.27 18.86
N LEU A 107 -8.28 -6.35 18.40
CA LEU A 107 -7.62 -7.45 17.70
C LEU A 107 -6.99 -6.99 16.38
N ALA A 108 -7.71 -6.18 15.60
CA ALA A 108 -7.18 -5.60 14.36
C ALA A 108 -5.93 -4.73 14.64
N GLY A 109 -5.97 -3.93 15.70
CA GLY A 109 -4.83 -3.13 16.17
C GLY A 109 -3.64 -3.96 16.62
N GLN A 110 -3.87 -5.06 17.34
CA GLN A 110 -2.83 -6.00 17.77
C GLN A 110 -2.19 -6.72 16.57
N ALA A 111 -2.99 -7.25 15.65
CA ALA A 111 -2.53 -7.91 14.44
C ALA A 111 -1.66 -6.98 13.58
N ARG A 112 -2.12 -5.75 13.35
CA ARG A 112 -1.37 -4.74 12.60
C ARG A 112 -0.02 -4.40 13.25
N ARG A 113 0.03 -4.28 14.59
CA ARG A 113 1.30 -4.03 15.30
C ARG A 113 2.25 -5.22 15.21
N ALA A 114 1.73 -6.44 15.29
CA ALA A 114 2.54 -7.65 15.15
C ALA A 114 3.14 -7.74 13.74
N ALA A 115 2.32 -7.57 12.69
CA ALA A 115 2.76 -7.58 11.30
C ALA A 115 3.83 -6.51 11.03
N TYR A 116 3.64 -5.30 11.55
CA TYR A 116 4.63 -4.22 11.40
C TYR A 116 5.98 -4.55 12.08
N ARG A 117 5.96 -5.20 13.26
CA ARG A 117 7.21 -5.63 13.92
C ARG A 117 7.94 -6.70 13.11
N GLU A 118 7.21 -7.68 12.61
CA GLU A 118 7.79 -8.72 11.75
C GLU A 118 8.41 -8.13 10.48
N GLU A 119 7.75 -7.15 9.88
CA GLU A 119 8.26 -6.44 8.70
C GLU A 119 9.53 -5.61 9.02
N LEU A 120 9.61 -5.00 10.21
CA LEU A 120 10.81 -4.33 10.70
C LEU A 120 11.96 -5.32 10.94
N GLU A 121 11.69 -6.45 11.56
CA GLU A 121 12.68 -7.51 11.78
C GLU A 121 13.17 -8.11 10.46
N GLU A 122 12.30 -8.26 9.45
CA GLU A 122 12.69 -8.64 8.09
C GLU A 122 13.59 -7.58 7.45
N MET A 123 13.23 -6.30 7.55
CA MET A 123 14.03 -5.19 7.04
C MET A 123 15.43 -5.16 7.66
N GLN A 124 15.52 -5.26 8.99
CA GLN A 124 16.80 -5.30 9.71
C GLN A 124 17.66 -6.47 9.26
N ARG A 125 17.07 -7.66 9.14
CA ARG A 125 17.77 -8.83 8.61
C ARG A 125 18.28 -8.62 7.19
N VAL A 126 17.51 -7.98 6.31
CA VAL A 126 17.96 -7.68 4.95
C VAL A 126 19.11 -6.68 4.95
N GLU A 127 19.03 -5.62 5.77
CA GLU A 127 20.11 -4.64 5.91
C GLU A 127 21.40 -5.27 6.49
N GLU A 128 21.29 -6.28 7.36
CA GLU A 128 22.42 -7.04 7.90
C GLU A 128 22.97 -8.11 6.93
N ALA A 129 22.08 -8.85 6.25
CA ALA A 129 22.43 -10.00 5.43
C ALA A 129 23.06 -9.63 4.09
N GLY A 130 22.83 -8.41 3.60
CA GLY A 130 23.48 -7.98 2.38
C GLY A 130 23.19 -6.53 2.01
N PRO A 131 23.98 -6.00 1.09
CA PRO A 131 23.91 -4.60 0.69
C PRO A 131 22.67 -4.23 -0.16
N GLY A 132 21.71 -5.15 -0.32
CA GLY A 132 20.56 -4.98 -1.22
C GLY A 132 21.01 -4.61 -2.64
N ALA A 133 20.56 -3.46 -3.12
CA ALA A 133 20.96 -2.93 -4.42
C ALA A 133 22.38 -2.32 -4.46
N ALA A 134 23.03 -2.03 -3.33
CA ALA A 134 24.27 -1.26 -3.33
C ALA A 134 25.43 -1.85 -4.16
N PRO A 135 25.63 -3.17 -4.33
CA PRO A 135 26.68 -3.70 -5.22
C PRO A 135 26.42 -3.44 -6.69
N PHE A 136 25.17 -3.18 -7.06
CA PHE A 136 24.77 -2.88 -8.43
C PHE A 136 24.89 -1.39 -8.74
N VAL A 137 24.96 -0.53 -7.72
CA VAL A 137 25.07 0.92 -7.89
C VAL A 137 26.50 1.26 -8.31
N PRO A 138 26.72 1.81 -9.51
CA PRO A 138 28.05 2.20 -9.95
C PRO A 138 28.51 3.43 -9.17
N ALA A 139 29.83 3.55 -8.97
CA ALA A 139 30.46 4.81 -8.56
C ALA A 139 30.49 5.81 -9.75
N SER A 140 29.32 6.13 -10.28
CA SER A 140 29.12 6.97 -11.47
C SER A 140 28.80 8.42 -11.09
N ALA A 141 29.12 9.34 -12.00
CA ALA A 141 28.77 10.76 -11.89
C ALA A 141 27.48 11.15 -12.66
N SER A 142 26.82 10.23 -13.36
CA SER A 142 25.70 10.57 -14.26
C SER A 142 24.46 9.70 -14.06
N LEU A 143 23.28 10.32 -14.19
CA LEU A 143 21.99 9.60 -14.10
C LEU A 143 21.84 8.52 -15.16
N ALA A 144 22.41 8.72 -16.35
CA ALA A 144 22.32 7.77 -17.45
C ALA A 144 23.02 6.45 -17.11
N GLU A 145 24.23 6.51 -16.55
CA GLU A 145 24.98 5.34 -16.13
C GLU A 145 24.34 4.64 -14.93
N VAL A 146 23.85 5.40 -13.94
CA VAL A 146 23.10 4.84 -12.80
C VAL A 146 21.84 4.12 -13.30
N GLY A 147 21.08 4.75 -14.20
CA GLY A 147 19.88 4.16 -14.80
C GLY A 147 20.18 2.90 -15.62
N GLN A 148 21.26 2.91 -16.40
CA GLN A 148 21.70 1.74 -17.17
C GLN A 148 22.09 0.57 -16.25
N ALA A 149 22.78 0.84 -15.13
CA ALA A 149 23.13 -0.20 -14.16
C ALA A 149 21.89 -0.76 -13.45
N ALA A 150 20.90 0.09 -13.15
CA ALA A 150 19.66 -0.31 -12.48
C ALA A 150 18.89 -1.39 -13.24
N THR A 151 18.96 -1.41 -14.58
CA THR A 151 18.33 -2.45 -15.44
C THR A 151 18.78 -3.88 -15.15
N ARG A 152 19.91 -4.07 -14.46
CA ARG A 152 20.49 -5.37 -14.11
C ARG A 152 20.37 -5.69 -12.62
N CYS A 153 19.67 -4.86 -11.86
CA CYS A 153 19.58 -5.00 -10.40
C CYS A 153 18.81 -6.26 -10.00
N THR A 154 19.45 -7.12 -9.21
CA THR A 154 18.82 -8.28 -8.55
C THR A 154 18.85 -8.20 -7.03
N GLY A 155 19.02 -6.99 -6.47
CA GLY A 155 19.15 -6.74 -5.03
C GLY A 155 17.91 -7.05 -4.16
N CYS A 156 16.77 -7.42 -4.75
CA CYS A 156 15.58 -7.96 -4.06
C CYS A 156 14.74 -8.79 -5.02
N ASP A 157 13.80 -9.62 -4.54
CA ASP A 157 13.07 -10.57 -5.38
C ASP A 157 12.07 -9.95 -6.38
N LEU A 158 11.82 -8.64 -6.32
CA LEU A 158 10.85 -7.96 -7.19
C LEU A 158 11.22 -8.02 -8.68
N TYR A 159 12.52 -8.09 -9.04
CA TYR A 159 12.95 -8.20 -10.44
C TYR A 159 12.45 -9.48 -11.12
N ARG A 160 12.13 -10.53 -10.35
CA ARG A 160 11.75 -11.84 -10.89
C ARG A 160 10.40 -11.84 -11.58
N LEU A 161 9.50 -10.94 -11.15
CA LEU A 161 8.10 -10.89 -11.63
C LEU A 161 7.78 -9.61 -12.40
N ALA A 162 8.48 -8.51 -12.12
CA ALA A 162 8.36 -7.27 -12.88
C ALA A 162 8.81 -7.47 -14.34
N THR A 163 8.25 -6.68 -15.26
CA THR A 163 8.67 -6.76 -16.67
C THR A 163 10.04 -6.15 -16.86
N GLN A 164 10.29 -5.02 -16.20
CA GLN A 164 11.55 -4.29 -16.27
C GLN A 164 11.72 -3.34 -15.08
N THR A 165 12.93 -2.81 -14.93
CA THR A 165 13.19 -1.71 -14.02
C THR A 165 12.55 -0.42 -14.54
N VAL A 166 11.86 0.31 -13.67
CA VAL A 166 11.37 1.67 -13.95
C VAL A 166 12.21 2.65 -13.13
N PHE A 167 13.23 3.20 -13.78
CA PHE A 167 14.11 4.21 -13.20
C PHE A 167 13.45 5.60 -13.20
N GLY A 168 14.03 6.56 -12.46
CA GLY A 168 13.55 7.93 -12.47
C GLY A 168 13.80 8.64 -13.81
N ARG A 169 12.98 9.66 -14.08
CA ARG A 169 13.07 10.50 -15.29
C ARG A 169 13.03 11.97 -14.94
N GLY A 170 13.80 12.77 -15.67
CA GLY A 170 13.90 14.21 -15.51
C GLY A 170 15.33 14.70 -15.74
N PRO A 171 15.55 16.02 -15.70
CA PRO A 171 16.87 16.58 -15.92
C PRO A 171 17.77 16.37 -14.69
N ALA A 172 19.09 16.28 -14.92
CA ALA A 172 20.06 16.03 -13.85
C ALA A 172 20.26 17.24 -12.91
N ASP A 173 19.81 18.42 -13.32
CA ASP A 173 19.82 19.67 -12.55
C ASP A 173 18.43 20.05 -11.99
N ALA A 174 17.51 19.08 -11.92
CA ALA A 174 16.18 19.30 -11.36
C ALA A 174 16.26 19.81 -9.91
N ARG A 175 15.74 21.01 -9.66
CA ARG A 175 15.66 21.58 -8.30
C ARG A 175 14.62 20.89 -7.42
N ILE A 176 13.66 20.19 -8.03
CA ILE A 176 12.58 19.48 -7.36
C ILE A 176 12.57 18.01 -7.80
N ALA A 177 12.56 17.11 -6.83
CA ALA A 177 12.37 15.68 -7.05
C ALA A 177 11.05 15.18 -6.44
N LEU A 178 10.25 14.46 -7.22
CA LEU A 178 9.03 13.77 -6.77
C LEU A 178 9.32 12.27 -6.63
N VAL A 179 8.98 11.69 -5.48
CA VAL A 179 9.24 10.27 -5.17
C VAL A 179 7.92 9.57 -4.86
N GLY A 180 7.50 8.64 -5.73
CA GLY A 180 6.37 7.75 -5.48
C GLY A 180 6.74 6.47 -4.73
N GLU A 181 5.78 5.55 -4.59
CA GLU A 181 5.98 4.27 -3.88
C GLU A 181 6.78 3.27 -4.73
N GLN A 182 6.20 2.86 -5.85
CA GLN A 182 6.74 1.89 -6.80
C GLN A 182 6.06 2.09 -8.17
N PRO A 183 6.55 1.44 -9.24
CA PRO A 183 5.88 1.47 -10.53
C PRO A 183 4.55 0.73 -10.47
N GLY A 184 3.55 1.19 -11.22
CA GLY A 184 2.30 0.47 -11.44
C GLY A 184 2.35 -0.42 -12.68
N ASP A 185 1.19 -0.96 -13.05
CA ASP A 185 1.01 -1.84 -14.21
C ASP A 185 1.46 -1.19 -15.53
N GLN A 186 1.06 0.06 -15.76
CA GLN A 186 1.42 0.76 -17.00
C GLN A 186 2.88 1.21 -17.01
N GLU A 187 3.38 1.69 -15.87
CA GLU A 187 4.77 2.11 -15.71
C GLU A 187 5.73 0.94 -15.96
N ASP A 188 5.42 -0.24 -15.42
CA ASP A 188 6.22 -1.45 -15.59
C ASP A 188 6.26 -1.93 -17.06
N LEU A 189 5.18 -1.74 -17.82
CA LEU A 189 5.17 -2.08 -19.25
C LEU A 189 5.89 -1.03 -20.11
N GLN A 190 5.78 0.25 -19.74
CA GLN A 190 6.29 1.37 -20.53
C GLN A 190 7.71 1.82 -20.15
N GLY A 191 8.23 1.39 -19.00
CA GLY A 191 9.58 1.77 -18.54
C GLY A 191 9.69 3.24 -18.13
N ALA A 192 8.62 3.84 -17.63
CA ALA A 192 8.57 5.26 -17.25
C ALA A 192 7.70 5.47 -16.00
N PRO A 193 8.12 6.32 -15.04
CA PRO A 193 7.37 6.55 -13.82
C PRO A 193 6.18 7.49 -14.06
N PHE A 194 5.04 7.21 -13.42
CA PHE A 194 3.81 8.00 -13.47
C PHE A 194 3.31 8.24 -14.91
N VAL A 195 3.11 7.17 -15.68
CA VAL A 195 2.52 7.24 -17.03
C VAL A 195 1.11 6.64 -17.10
N GLY A 196 0.64 6.02 -16.01
CA GLY A 196 -0.74 5.54 -15.90
C GLY A 196 -1.71 6.59 -15.33
N PRO A 197 -2.92 6.18 -14.90
CA PRO A 197 -3.96 7.09 -14.43
C PRO A 197 -3.55 7.96 -13.23
N ALA A 198 -2.68 7.45 -12.36
CA ALA A 198 -2.14 8.25 -11.26
C ALA A 198 -1.18 9.34 -11.76
N GLY A 199 -0.47 9.09 -12.87
CA GLY A 199 0.34 10.08 -13.58
C GLY A 199 -0.51 11.19 -14.16
N GLU A 200 -1.62 10.86 -14.82
CA GLU A 200 -2.55 11.87 -15.36
C GLU A 200 -3.09 12.82 -14.28
N VAL A 201 -3.42 12.29 -13.10
CA VAL A 201 -3.84 13.10 -11.94
C VAL A 201 -2.70 14.00 -11.45
N LEU A 202 -1.46 13.49 -11.43
CA LEU A 202 -0.29 14.25 -11.03
C LEU A 202 0.00 15.37 -12.03
N ASP A 203 -0.01 15.09 -13.33
CA ASP A 203 0.28 16.05 -14.38
C ASP A 203 -0.73 17.21 -14.36
N ARG A 204 -2.02 16.90 -14.20
CA ARG A 204 -3.05 17.93 -14.02
C ARG A 204 -2.82 18.80 -12.79
N ALA A 205 -2.46 18.19 -11.65
CA ALA A 205 -2.20 18.93 -10.42
C ALA A 205 -0.94 19.80 -10.53
N LEU A 206 0.10 19.33 -11.23
CA LEU A 206 1.33 20.06 -11.51
C LEU A 206 1.09 21.26 -12.43
N GLU A 207 0.33 21.06 -13.50
CA GLU A 207 -0.08 22.12 -14.43
C GLU A 207 -0.86 23.23 -13.69
N GLU A 208 -1.81 22.85 -12.84
CA GLU A 208 -2.63 23.79 -12.05
C GLU A 208 -1.83 24.68 -11.10
N VAL A 209 -0.69 24.19 -10.59
CA VAL A 209 0.20 24.96 -9.70
C VAL A 209 1.40 25.58 -10.42
N GLY A 210 1.49 25.44 -11.75
CA GLY A 210 2.57 26.02 -12.55
C GLY A 210 3.93 25.33 -12.37
N LEU A 211 3.93 24.02 -12.08
CA LEU A 211 5.15 23.20 -12.01
C LEU A 211 5.32 22.38 -13.30
N PRO A 212 6.12 22.85 -14.28
CA PRO A 212 6.31 22.13 -15.53
C PRO A 212 7.02 20.78 -15.30
N ARG A 213 6.38 19.69 -15.74
CA ARG A 213 6.80 18.30 -15.50
C ARG A 213 8.22 18.02 -15.95
N GLU A 214 8.62 18.60 -17.08
CA GLU A 214 9.92 18.46 -17.72
C GLU A 214 11.08 19.09 -16.92
N ARG A 215 10.77 19.97 -15.94
CA ARG A 215 11.77 20.56 -15.03
C ARG A 215 11.91 19.80 -13.71
N LEU A 216 11.10 18.76 -13.52
CA LEU A 216 11.08 17.94 -12.31
C LEU A 216 11.84 16.65 -12.56
N TYR A 217 12.46 16.11 -11.51
CA TYR A 217 12.88 14.72 -11.50
C TYR A 217 11.83 13.86 -10.82
N VAL A 218 11.37 12.79 -11.45
CA VAL A 218 10.30 11.95 -10.91
C VAL A 218 10.73 10.50 -10.89
N THR A 219 10.60 9.89 -9.72
CA THR A 219 11.04 8.53 -9.47
C THR A 219 10.15 7.84 -8.42
N ASN A 220 10.51 6.63 -8.02
CA ASN A 220 9.83 5.85 -6.97
C ASN A 220 10.84 5.34 -5.93
N ALA A 221 10.39 5.06 -4.71
CA ALA A 221 11.22 4.45 -3.67
C ALA A 221 11.70 3.04 -4.06
N VAL A 222 10.87 2.29 -4.79
CA VAL A 222 11.20 0.97 -5.35
C VAL A 222 11.13 1.02 -6.88
N LYS A 223 12.03 0.30 -7.58
CA LYS A 223 12.17 0.37 -9.06
C LYS A 223 11.50 -0.76 -9.84
N HIS A 224 10.92 -1.75 -9.17
CA HIS A 224 10.24 -2.88 -9.80
C HIS A 224 8.81 -2.97 -9.29
N PHE A 225 7.87 -3.31 -10.18
CA PHE A 225 6.46 -3.42 -9.82
C PHE A 225 6.17 -4.70 -9.03
N LYS A 226 5.74 -4.54 -7.79
CA LYS A 226 5.23 -5.63 -6.97
C LYS A 226 3.74 -5.85 -7.20
N PHE A 227 3.38 -7.04 -7.64
CA PHE A 227 1.99 -7.42 -7.87
C PHE A 227 1.72 -8.90 -7.59
N VAL A 228 0.43 -9.23 -7.47
CA VAL A 228 -0.07 -10.60 -7.56
C VAL A 228 -0.93 -10.75 -8.80
N GLN A 229 -0.75 -11.85 -9.53
CA GLN A 229 -1.54 -12.14 -10.73
C GLN A 229 -2.91 -12.69 -10.32
N ARG A 230 -3.99 -12.07 -10.81
CA ARG A 230 -5.36 -12.59 -10.66
C ARG A 230 -6.07 -12.62 -12.01
N GLY A 231 -6.15 -13.80 -12.60
CA GLY A 231 -6.61 -13.96 -13.97
C GLY A 231 -5.69 -13.22 -14.93
N LYS A 232 -6.23 -12.30 -15.73
CA LYS A 232 -5.44 -11.44 -16.64
C LYS A 232 -4.94 -10.13 -16.00
N ARG A 233 -5.31 -9.83 -14.75
CA ARG A 233 -4.99 -8.56 -14.09
C ARG A 233 -3.82 -8.68 -13.14
N ARG A 234 -2.92 -7.69 -13.17
CA ARG A 234 -1.85 -7.51 -12.19
C ARG A 234 -2.33 -6.62 -11.06
N ILE A 235 -2.46 -7.17 -9.86
CA ILE A 235 -2.96 -6.46 -8.70
C ILE A 235 -1.77 -5.96 -7.87
N HIS A 236 -1.58 -4.64 -7.88
CA HIS A 236 -0.57 -3.95 -7.09
C HIS A 236 -0.57 -4.42 -5.62
N GLN A 237 0.62 -4.69 -5.09
CA GLN A 237 0.87 -4.95 -3.67
C GLN A 237 1.84 -3.90 -3.14
N THR A 238 1.58 -3.33 -1.97
CA THR A 238 2.51 -2.39 -1.35
C THR A 238 3.88 -3.08 -1.11
N PRO A 239 5.00 -2.42 -1.46
CA PRO A 239 6.32 -2.93 -1.14
C PRO A 239 6.51 -3.14 0.36
N ARG A 240 7.24 -4.18 0.73
CA ARG A 240 7.65 -4.41 2.11
C ARG A 240 8.73 -3.42 2.52
N LEU A 241 8.88 -3.15 3.81
CA LEU A 241 10.00 -2.36 4.33
C LEU A 241 11.36 -2.94 3.91
N SER A 242 11.50 -4.26 3.88
CA SER A 242 12.70 -4.95 3.40
C SER A 242 13.02 -4.65 1.93
N GLU A 243 12.01 -4.59 1.06
CA GLU A 243 12.16 -4.25 -0.36
C GLU A 243 12.50 -2.77 -0.55
N ILE A 244 11.90 -1.88 0.23
CA ILE A 244 12.24 -0.45 0.23
C ILE A 244 13.69 -0.24 0.68
N ALA A 245 14.11 -0.91 1.76
CA ALA A 245 15.48 -0.86 2.25
C ALA A 245 16.47 -1.40 1.21
N ALA A 246 16.16 -2.54 0.60
CA ALA A 246 16.98 -3.12 -0.45
C ALA A 246 17.12 -2.21 -1.68
N CYS A 247 16.07 -1.46 -2.05
CA CYS A 247 16.09 -0.57 -3.21
C CYS A 247 16.63 0.84 -2.91
N ARG A 248 16.75 1.22 -1.62
CA ARG A 248 17.22 2.52 -1.14
C ARG A 248 18.51 3.02 -1.79
N PRO A 249 19.54 2.17 -2.05
CA PRO A 249 20.77 2.62 -2.70
C PRO A 249 20.55 3.27 -4.08
N TRP A 250 19.52 2.87 -4.84
CA TRP A 250 19.18 3.53 -6.10
C TRP A 250 18.64 4.93 -5.90
N LEU A 251 17.77 5.13 -4.90
CA LEU A 251 17.24 6.45 -4.56
C LEU A 251 18.35 7.38 -4.06
N GLU A 252 19.29 6.84 -3.27
CA GLU A 252 20.48 7.57 -2.81
C GLU A 252 21.39 7.97 -3.99
N ALA A 253 21.57 7.09 -4.97
CA ALA A 253 22.33 7.41 -6.18
C ALA A 253 21.65 8.49 -7.04
N GLU A 254 20.33 8.39 -7.28
CA GLU A 254 19.57 9.39 -8.03
C GLU A 254 19.65 10.77 -7.36
N LEU A 255 19.28 10.85 -6.07
CA LEU A 255 19.25 12.12 -5.34
C LEU A 255 20.65 12.64 -5.03
N GLY A 256 21.65 11.78 -4.94
CA GLY A 256 23.06 12.16 -4.78
C GLY A 256 23.67 12.79 -6.03
N VAL A 257 23.22 12.38 -7.22
CA VAL A 257 23.59 13.02 -8.49
C VAL A 257 22.82 14.33 -8.69
N ILE A 258 21.50 14.33 -8.46
CA ILE A 258 20.63 15.47 -8.74
C ILE A 258 20.81 16.59 -7.72
N LYS A 259 20.97 16.24 -6.43
CA LYS A 259 21.05 17.16 -5.30
C LYS A 259 19.91 18.20 -5.31
N PRO A 260 18.64 17.77 -5.33
CA PRO A 260 17.52 18.70 -5.42
C PRO A 260 17.44 19.58 -4.16
N GLU A 261 16.88 20.78 -4.33
CA GLU A 261 16.59 21.68 -3.21
C GLU A 261 15.30 21.27 -2.48
N ILE A 262 14.38 20.64 -3.22
CA ILE A 262 13.09 20.15 -2.70
C ILE A 262 12.89 18.68 -3.07
N VAL A 263 12.55 17.85 -2.09
CA VAL A 263 12.08 16.46 -2.30
C VAL A 263 10.66 16.30 -1.79
N VAL A 264 9.79 15.74 -2.62
CA VAL A 264 8.37 15.52 -2.29
C VAL A 264 8.05 14.03 -2.34
N GLY A 265 7.67 13.46 -1.19
CA GLY A 265 7.15 12.10 -1.10
C GLY A 265 5.67 12.05 -1.44
N LEU A 266 5.31 11.29 -2.48
CA LEU A 266 3.93 11.05 -2.90
C LEU A 266 3.41 9.80 -2.18
N GLY A 267 2.55 9.99 -1.18
CA GLY A 267 1.95 8.90 -0.40
C GLY A 267 2.77 8.45 0.82
N ALA A 268 2.16 7.59 1.63
CA ALA A 268 2.69 7.21 2.94
C ALA A 268 4.01 6.43 2.85
N THR A 269 4.16 5.54 1.86
CA THR A 269 5.33 4.69 1.71
C THR A 269 6.57 5.51 1.31
N ALA A 270 6.43 6.36 0.28
CA ALA A 270 7.48 7.29 -0.12
C ALA A 270 7.82 8.27 1.02
N ALA A 271 6.81 8.80 1.71
CA ALA A 271 7.01 9.69 2.84
C ALA A 271 7.81 9.03 3.96
N ARG A 272 7.52 7.76 4.31
CA ARG A 272 8.29 7.03 5.33
C ARG A 272 9.71 6.72 4.90
N ALA A 273 9.94 6.45 3.61
CA ALA A 273 11.28 6.26 3.07
C ALA A 273 12.14 7.54 3.21
N LEU A 274 11.51 8.71 3.10
CA LEU A 274 12.19 10.01 3.13
C LEU A 274 12.28 10.64 4.54
N LEU A 275 11.19 10.60 5.30
CA LEU A 275 10.98 11.31 6.57
C LEU A 275 11.03 10.40 7.80
N GLY A 276 11.11 9.08 7.59
CA GLY A 276 11.23 8.08 8.66
C GLY A 276 9.95 7.30 8.97
N PRO A 277 10.07 6.18 9.70
CA PRO A 277 9.00 5.19 9.89
C PRO A 277 7.78 5.72 10.67
N ASP A 278 7.98 6.71 11.55
CA ASP A 278 6.92 7.26 12.39
C ASP A 278 5.99 8.24 11.66
N PHE A 279 6.35 8.65 10.44
CA PHE A 279 5.61 9.63 9.66
C PHE A 279 4.15 9.21 9.41
N ARG A 280 3.23 10.15 9.68
CA ARG A 280 1.78 10.01 9.54
C ARG A 280 1.25 10.99 8.50
N LEU A 281 1.09 10.50 7.26
CA LEU A 281 0.65 11.29 6.10
C LEU A 281 -0.52 12.25 6.39
N MET A 282 -1.65 11.74 6.90
CA MET A 282 -2.84 12.58 7.13
C MET A 282 -2.68 13.64 8.23
N LYS A 283 -1.63 13.56 9.06
CA LYS A 283 -1.36 14.53 10.13
C LYS A 283 -0.26 15.52 9.77
N GLU A 284 0.64 15.12 8.86
CA GLU A 284 1.94 15.76 8.67
C GLU A 284 2.20 16.19 7.22
N HIS A 285 1.31 15.89 6.26
CA HIS A 285 1.43 16.37 4.89
C HIS A 285 1.47 17.91 4.82
N GLY A 286 2.05 18.44 3.74
CA GLY A 286 2.13 19.89 3.52
C GLY A 286 3.14 20.62 4.41
N ARG A 287 4.00 19.90 5.16
CA ARG A 287 5.02 20.48 6.04
C ARG A 287 6.42 20.21 5.54
N PHE A 288 7.23 21.27 5.39
CA PHE A 288 8.64 21.13 5.07
C PHE A 288 9.47 20.76 6.30
N THR A 289 10.43 19.87 6.09
CA THR A 289 11.44 19.48 7.08
C THR A 289 12.77 19.26 6.36
N ALA A 290 13.87 19.70 6.95
CA ALA A 290 15.20 19.42 6.42
C ALA A 290 15.55 17.95 6.67
N THR A 291 16.09 17.27 5.67
CA THR A 291 16.54 15.87 5.79
C THR A 291 17.90 15.68 5.12
N ARG A 292 18.42 14.46 5.16
CA ARG A 292 19.61 14.10 4.38
C ARG A 292 19.41 14.19 2.86
N TRP A 293 18.16 14.22 2.39
CA TRP A 293 17.82 14.19 0.97
C TRP A 293 17.84 15.58 0.34
N ALA A 294 17.37 16.59 1.08
CA ALA A 294 17.30 17.98 0.63
C ALA A 294 17.04 18.93 1.81
N PRO A 295 17.38 20.23 1.67
CA PRO A 295 17.02 21.28 2.64
C PRO A 295 15.52 21.38 2.91
N LYS A 296 14.68 21.07 1.91
CA LYS A 296 13.23 21.05 2.02
C LYS A 296 12.69 19.69 1.59
N THR A 297 12.23 18.88 2.54
CA THR A 297 11.53 17.62 2.26
C THR A 297 10.10 17.73 2.75
N MET A 298 9.13 17.31 1.95
CA MET A 298 7.71 17.33 2.28
C MET A 298 7.07 16.03 1.80
N ALA A 299 5.90 15.68 2.34
CA ALA A 299 5.05 14.65 1.76
C ALA A 299 3.64 15.18 1.46
N THR A 300 2.99 14.56 0.48
CA THR A 300 1.60 14.79 0.11
C THR A 300 0.91 13.47 -0.25
N LEU A 301 -0.39 13.51 -0.56
CA LEU A 301 -1.16 12.36 -0.98
C LEU A 301 -0.59 11.75 -2.26
N HIS A 302 -0.63 10.42 -2.36
CA HIS A 302 -0.35 9.78 -3.66
C HIS A 302 -1.50 10.07 -4.62
N PRO A 303 -1.25 10.43 -5.89
CA PRO A 303 -2.31 10.70 -6.87
C PRO A 303 -3.31 9.54 -7.04
N SER A 304 -2.87 8.29 -6.88
CA SER A 304 -3.77 7.12 -6.90
C SER A 304 -4.81 7.10 -5.77
N ALA A 305 -4.60 7.85 -4.68
CA ALA A 305 -5.57 7.96 -3.59
C ALA A 305 -6.80 8.75 -4.05
N VAL A 306 -6.59 9.78 -4.87
CA VAL A 306 -7.65 10.57 -5.51
C VAL A 306 -8.58 9.66 -6.32
N LEU A 307 -7.99 8.78 -7.15
CA LEU A 307 -8.73 7.79 -7.96
C LEU A 307 -9.47 6.72 -7.13
N ARG A 308 -9.14 6.59 -5.84
CA ARG A 308 -9.73 5.62 -4.91
C ARG A 308 -10.73 6.24 -3.95
N GLY A 309 -11.09 7.52 -4.15
CA GLY A 309 -12.19 8.18 -3.44
C GLY A 309 -13.48 7.36 -3.54
N GLU A 310 -14.27 7.33 -2.47
CA GLU A 310 -15.50 6.53 -2.43
C GLU A 310 -16.61 7.12 -3.30
N ASP A 311 -16.59 8.44 -3.47
CA ASP A 311 -17.49 9.23 -4.30
C ASP A 311 -16.76 10.46 -4.87
N GLU A 312 -17.47 11.25 -5.69
CA GLU A 312 -16.95 12.45 -6.33
C GLU A 312 -16.51 13.53 -5.33
N ALA A 313 -17.23 13.67 -4.20
CA ALA A 313 -16.90 14.66 -3.18
C ALA A 313 -15.59 14.31 -2.47
N ALA A 314 -15.41 13.04 -2.11
CA ALA A 314 -14.18 12.51 -1.54
C ALA A 314 -13.01 12.62 -2.53
N GLN A 315 -13.23 12.30 -3.81
CA GLN A 315 -12.23 12.47 -4.86
C GLN A 315 -11.80 13.93 -5.00
N ALA A 316 -12.76 14.86 -5.05
CA ALA A 316 -12.48 16.30 -5.14
C ALA A 316 -11.75 16.83 -3.90
N GLN A 317 -12.09 16.33 -2.70
CA GLN A 317 -11.38 16.68 -1.47
C GLN A 317 -9.92 16.21 -1.51
N LEU A 318 -9.67 14.94 -1.87
CA LEU A 318 -8.33 14.39 -1.96
C LEU A 318 -7.49 15.11 -3.03
N TYR A 319 -8.10 15.46 -4.17
CA TYR A 319 -7.44 16.23 -5.22
C TYR A 319 -7.06 17.63 -4.73
N ARG A 320 -7.97 18.34 -4.04
CA ARG A 320 -7.67 19.65 -3.46
C ARG A 320 -6.50 19.61 -2.49
N MET A 321 -6.45 18.62 -1.59
CA MET A 321 -5.33 18.46 -0.66
C MET A 321 -3.99 18.26 -1.40
N LEU A 322 -3.97 17.44 -2.46
CA LEU A 322 -2.78 17.26 -3.30
C LEU A 322 -2.33 18.58 -3.93
N VAL A 323 -3.25 19.32 -4.54
CA VAL A 323 -2.97 20.60 -5.20
C VAL A 323 -2.50 21.66 -4.19
N GLU A 324 -3.11 21.73 -3.01
CA GLU A 324 -2.71 22.66 -1.94
C GLU A 324 -1.27 22.41 -1.49
N ASP A 325 -0.88 21.16 -1.27
CA ASP A 325 0.50 20.81 -0.92
C ASP A 325 1.47 21.12 -2.07
N LEU A 326 1.14 20.76 -3.32
CA LEU A 326 1.99 21.06 -4.48
C LEU A 326 2.15 22.57 -4.72
N ARG A 327 1.15 23.38 -4.35
CA ARG A 327 1.25 24.84 -4.39
C ARG A 327 2.30 25.36 -3.40
N LEU A 328 2.43 24.76 -2.22
CA LEU A 328 3.50 25.09 -1.28
C LEU A 328 4.89 24.77 -1.86
N VAL A 329 4.99 23.68 -2.63
CA VAL A 329 6.21 23.31 -3.35
C VAL A 329 6.55 24.34 -4.42
N ALA A 330 5.56 24.73 -5.23
CA ALA A 330 5.74 25.74 -6.27
C ALA A 330 6.21 27.09 -5.70
N GLN A 331 5.67 27.50 -4.56
CA GLN A 331 6.06 28.75 -3.87
C GLN A 331 7.45 28.67 -3.24
N ALA A 332 7.93 27.47 -2.92
CA ALA A 332 9.21 27.24 -2.26
C ALA A 332 10.38 27.05 -3.22
N ALA A 333 10.10 26.85 -4.51
CA ALA A 333 11.06 26.63 -5.60
C ALA A 333 11.62 27.94 -6.14
#